data_AF-A0A523BYE0-F1
#
_entry.id   AF-A0A523BYE0-F1
#
_cell.length_a   1.000
_cell.length_b   1.000
_cell.length_c   1.000
_cell.angle_alpha   90.00
_cell.angle_beta   90.00
_cell.angle_gamma   90.00
#
_symmetry.space_group_name_H-M   'P 1'
#
loop_
_entity.id
_entity.type
_entity.pdbx_description
1 polymer ?
#
loop_
_entity_poly.entity_id
_entity_poly.type
_entity_poly.pdbx_seq_one_letter_code
_entity_poly.pdbx_strand_id
1 'polypeptide(L)'
;MDGMVNGGFLRMNNLAFTLVELIVVVLVVATLVAVAVPVFRDRSEDARKAAARVDLKALESAMEMYRTDWHAYPSNGGADQPVATLRGFLLGTHMTRMNVYDPWGKTATNEYHWKSDGDTYVIWSGAGGSRGPDGPDTGDLYVPGGLGE
;
A
#
# COMPACT_ATOMS: atom_id res chain seq x y z
N MET A 1 16.16 -26.19 -80.62
CA MET A 1 16.95 -25.95 -79.39
C MET A 1 16.48 -24.60 -78.88
N ASP A 2 15.39 -24.57 -78.12
CA ASP A 2 15.40 -24.77 -76.66
C ASP A 2 16.27 -23.68 -75.98
N GLY A 3 15.77 -22.81 -75.10
CA GLY A 3 14.49 -22.81 -74.46
C GLY A 3 14.17 -21.49 -73.75
N MET A 4 12.96 -21.51 -73.18
CA MET A 4 12.53 -20.88 -71.92
C MET A 4 13.52 -19.92 -71.24
N VAL A 5 13.08 -18.68 -70.98
CA VAL A 5 12.76 -18.23 -69.60
C VAL A 5 11.73 -17.10 -69.67
N ASN A 6 10.44 -17.43 -69.49
CA ASN A 6 9.45 -16.44 -69.06
C ASN A 6 9.63 -16.27 -67.55
N GLY A 7 10.36 -15.23 -67.15
CA GLY A 7 10.52 -14.83 -65.75
C GLY A 7 9.19 -14.32 -65.21
N GLY A 8 8.35 -15.22 -64.71
CA GLY A 8 7.14 -14.88 -63.98
C GLY A 8 7.51 -14.06 -62.74
N PHE A 9 7.25 -12.76 -62.79
CA PHE A 9 7.40 -11.87 -61.66
C PHE A 9 6.36 -12.27 -60.61
N LEU A 10 6.81 -12.94 -59.54
CA LEU A 10 5.98 -13.24 -58.37
C LEU A 10 5.53 -11.91 -57.75
N ARG A 11 4.32 -11.47 -58.07
CA ARG A 11 3.66 -10.35 -57.38
C ARG A 11 3.46 -10.75 -55.92
N MET A 12 4.28 -10.20 -55.03
CA MET A 12 3.99 -10.17 -53.60
C MET A 12 2.80 -9.23 -53.39
N ASN A 13 1.66 -9.80 -53.00
CA ASN A 13 0.48 -9.04 -52.60
C ASN A 13 0.81 -8.25 -51.33
N ASN A 14 1.13 -6.97 -51.48
CA ASN A 14 1.13 -6.04 -50.35
C ASN A 14 -0.32 -5.85 -49.90
N LEU A 15 -0.71 -6.55 -48.83
CA LEU A 15 -1.97 -6.35 -48.14
C LEU A 15 -1.94 -4.97 -47.49
N ALA A 16 -2.58 -3.99 -48.11
CA ALA A 16 -2.75 -2.66 -47.54
C ALA A 16 -3.73 -2.76 -46.35
N PHE A 17 -3.27 -2.41 -45.15
CA PHE A 17 -4.09 -2.27 -43.95
C PHE A 17 -5.11 -1.15 -44.15
N THR A 18 -6.37 -1.37 -43.77
CA THR A 18 -7.38 -0.32 -43.90
C THR A 18 -7.36 0.61 -42.67
N LEU A 19 -7.66 1.91 -42.86
CA LEU A 19 -7.79 2.85 -41.74
C LEU A 19 -8.89 2.41 -40.76
N VAL A 20 -9.96 1.81 -41.27
CA VAL A 20 -11.07 1.31 -40.45
C VAL A 20 -10.61 0.20 -39.51
N GLU A 21 -9.73 -0.70 -39.97
CA GLU A 21 -9.18 -1.79 -39.17
C GLU A 21 -8.36 -1.26 -37.99
N LEU A 22 -7.56 -0.21 -38.20
CA LEU A 22 -6.84 0.44 -37.11
C LEU A 22 -7.78 1.20 -36.15
N ILE A 23 -8.80 1.88 -36.67
CA ILE A 23 -9.77 2.66 -35.88
C ILE A 23 -10.56 1.75 -34.93
N VAL A 24 -11.02 0.60 -35.40
CA VAL A 24 -11.76 -0.36 -34.55
C VAL A 24 -10.85 -0.90 -33.44
N VAL A 25 -9.58 -1.19 -33.74
CA VAL A 25 -8.63 -1.71 -32.73
C VAL A 25 -8.36 -0.69 -31.63
N VAL A 26 -8.06 0.56 -31.99
CA VAL A 26 -7.81 1.60 -30.97
C VAL A 26 -9.06 1.94 -30.17
N LEU A 27 -10.25 1.83 -30.79
CA LEU A 27 -11.52 1.99 -30.10
C LEU A 27 -11.74 0.89 -29.05
N VAL A 28 -11.50 -0.37 -29.40
CA VAL A 28 -11.59 -1.49 -28.44
C VAL A 28 -10.57 -1.32 -27.32
N VAL A 29 -9.30 -1.03 -27.62
CA VAL A 29 -8.27 -0.81 -26.58
C VAL A 29 -8.62 0.37 -25.67
N ALA A 30 -9.13 1.48 -26.21
CA ALA A 30 -9.54 2.64 -25.42
C ALA A 30 -10.68 2.28 -24.46
N THR A 31 -11.68 1.51 -24.90
CA THR A 31 -12.77 1.05 -24.00
C THR A 31 -12.28 0.11 -22.90
N LEU A 32 -11.35 -0.80 -23.20
CA LEU A 32 -10.76 -1.69 -22.18
C LEU A 32 -9.96 -0.89 -21.14
N VAL A 33 -9.12 0.06 -21.57
CA VAL A 33 -8.32 0.89 -20.66
C VAL A 33 -9.22 1.76 -19.78
N ALA A 34 -10.29 2.34 -20.34
CA ALA A 34 -11.23 3.18 -19.61
C ALA A 34 -11.87 2.46 -18.41
N VAL A 35 -12.17 1.16 -18.54
CA VAL A 35 -12.74 0.35 -17.44
C VAL A 35 -11.64 -0.23 -16.55
N ALA A 36 -10.50 -0.62 -17.10
CA ALA A 36 -9.43 -1.29 -16.36
C ALA A 36 -8.72 -0.37 -15.35
N VAL A 37 -8.46 0.90 -15.71
CA VAL A 37 -7.71 1.84 -14.88
C VAL A 37 -8.39 2.15 -13.53
N PRO A 38 -9.69 2.53 -13.45
CA PRO A 38 -10.32 2.81 -12.17
C PRO A 38 -10.36 1.56 -11.27
N VAL A 39 -10.74 0.41 -11.83
CA VAL A 39 -10.83 -0.86 -11.08
C VAL A 39 -9.49 -1.28 -10.48
N PHE A 40 -8.38 -1.06 -11.19
CA PHE A 40 -7.05 -1.39 -10.68
C PHE A 40 -6.59 -0.47 -9.54
N ARG A 41 -6.96 0.81 -9.57
CA ARG A 41 -6.60 1.78 -8.51
C ARG A 41 -7.30 1.43 -7.20
N ASP A 42 -8.60 1.13 -7.25
CA ASP A 42 -9.39 0.81 -6.05
C ASP A 42 -8.87 -0.44 -5.35
N ARG A 43 -8.58 -1.50 -6.12
CA ARG A 43 -8.01 -2.74 -5.56
C ARG A 43 -6.61 -2.56 -4.97
N SER A 44 -5.81 -1.67 -5.56
CA SER A 44 -4.48 -1.37 -5.03
C SER A 44 -4.57 -0.64 -3.69
N GLU A 45 -5.55 0.24 -3.53
CA GLU A 45 -5.80 0.96 -2.27
C GLU A 45 -6.31 0.02 -1.17
N ASP A 46 -7.25 -0.87 -1.48
CA ASP A 46 -7.75 -1.87 -0.54
C ASP A 46 -6.63 -2.81 -0.06
N ALA A 47 -5.74 -3.23 -0.97
CA ALA A 47 -4.59 -4.06 -0.63
C ALA A 47 -3.62 -3.34 0.32
N ARG A 48 -3.40 -2.03 0.11
CA ARG A 48 -2.59 -1.20 1.02
C ARG A 48 -3.23 -1.08 2.39
N LYS A 49 -4.52 -0.77 2.46
CA LYS A 49 -5.24 -0.70 3.75
C LYS A 49 -5.22 -2.04 4.49
N ALA A 50 -5.38 -3.15 3.77
CA ALA A 50 -5.26 -4.48 4.35
C ALA A 50 -3.86 -4.75 4.91
N ALA A 51 -2.80 -4.42 4.17
CA ALA A 51 -1.42 -4.53 4.66
C ALA A 51 -1.18 -3.65 5.91
N ALA A 52 -1.70 -2.43 5.90
CA ALA A 52 -1.56 -1.52 7.04
C ALA A 52 -2.25 -2.04 8.30
N ARG A 53 -3.46 -2.61 8.16
CA ARG A 53 -4.15 -3.28 9.26
C ARG A 53 -3.35 -4.43 9.85
N VAL A 54 -2.67 -5.22 9.02
CA VAL A 54 -1.83 -6.33 9.48
C VAL A 54 -0.66 -5.81 10.31
N ASP A 55 0.02 -4.77 9.83
CA ASP A 55 1.14 -4.15 10.57
C ASP A 55 0.67 -3.56 11.91
N LEU A 56 -0.45 -2.82 11.90
CA LEU A 56 -1.02 -2.22 13.11
C LEU A 56 -1.43 -3.29 14.13
N LYS A 57 -2.05 -4.39 13.70
CA LYS A 57 -2.42 -5.52 14.58
C LYS A 57 -1.19 -6.19 15.20
N ALA A 58 -0.09 -6.28 14.46
CA ALA A 58 1.17 -6.81 14.97
C ALA A 58 1.79 -5.88 16.03
N LEU A 59 1.72 -4.56 15.83
CA LEU A 59 2.16 -3.58 16.82
C LEU A 59 1.28 -3.61 18.08
N GLU A 60 -0.05 -3.62 17.93
CA GLU A 60 -1.02 -3.77 19.03
C GLU A 60 -0.70 -4.99 19.89
N SER A 61 -0.54 -6.16 19.26
CA SER A 61 -0.23 -7.40 19.97
C SER A 61 1.07 -7.30 20.78
N ALA A 62 2.08 -6.65 20.23
CA ALA A 62 3.36 -6.46 20.94
C ALA A 62 3.26 -5.45 22.08
N MET A 63 2.43 -4.40 21.95
CA MET A 63 2.15 -3.46 23.04
C MET A 63 1.45 -4.16 24.20
N GLU A 64 0.48 -5.03 23.92
CA GLU A 64 -0.20 -5.84 24.95
C GLU A 64 0.75 -6.83 25.64
N MET A 65 1.65 -7.46 24.88
CA MET A 65 2.69 -8.30 25.46
C MET A 65 3.64 -7.49 26.36
N TYR A 66 4.08 -6.31 25.91
CA TYR A 66 4.92 -5.43 26.72
C TYR A 66 4.23 -5.05 28.04
N ARG A 67 2.95 -4.67 27.98
CA ARG A 67 2.19 -4.37 29.19
C ARG A 67 2.03 -5.58 30.11
N THR A 68 1.88 -6.79 29.55
CA THR A 68 1.78 -8.00 30.36
C THR A 68 3.03 -8.21 31.20
N ASP A 69 4.20 -7.93 30.65
CA ASP A 69 5.49 -8.11 31.32
C ASP A 69 5.86 -6.94 32.25
N TRP A 70 5.51 -5.71 31.88
CA TRP A 70 5.97 -4.50 32.56
C TRP A 70 4.86 -3.72 33.30
N HIS A 71 3.63 -4.22 33.26
CA HIS A 71 2.42 -3.62 33.84
C HIS A 71 2.07 -2.21 33.35
N ALA A 72 2.76 -1.72 32.32
CA ALA A 72 2.53 -0.45 31.66
C ALA A 72 2.93 -0.58 30.19
N TYR A 73 2.35 0.24 29.31
CA TYR A 73 2.82 0.37 27.93
C TYR A 73 4.12 1.17 27.88
N PRO A 74 4.93 1.04 26.79
CA PRO A 74 6.01 1.99 26.53
C PRO A 74 5.44 3.40 26.58
N SER A 75 6.07 4.31 27.32
CA SER A 75 5.60 5.69 27.46
C SER A 75 6.57 6.64 26.77
N ASN A 76 6.01 7.60 26.03
CA ASN A 76 6.75 8.71 25.46
C ASN A 76 6.19 10.07 25.93
N GLY A 77 5.47 10.06 27.06
CA GLY A 77 4.80 11.24 27.60
C GLY A 77 3.63 11.73 26.75
N GLY A 78 3.03 10.84 25.94
CA GLY A 78 1.90 11.17 25.05
C GLY A 78 2.29 11.99 23.81
N ALA A 79 3.58 12.15 23.51
CA ALA A 79 4.03 12.84 22.32
C ALA A 79 3.83 11.99 21.06
N ASP A 80 3.46 12.61 19.95
CA ASP A 80 3.46 11.93 18.65
C ASP A 80 4.90 11.65 18.21
N GLN A 81 5.23 10.38 17.93
CA GLN A 81 6.54 9.93 17.49
C GLN A 81 6.41 8.84 16.40
N PRO A 82 7.41 8.70 15.51
CA PRO A 82 7.45 7.57 14.58
C PRO A 82 7.67 6.25 15.31
N VAL A 83 7.06 5.17 14.84
CA VAL A 83 7.19 3.83 15.46
C VAL A 83 8.63 3.29 15.47
N ALA A 84 9.53 3.88 14.67
CA ALA A 84 10.96 3.55 14.75
C ALA A 84 11.54 3.72 16.17
N THR A 85 10.98 4.63 16.97
CA THR A 85 11.35 4.85 18.37
C THR A 85 10.91 3.72 19.31
N LEU A 86 9.89 2.93 18.94
CA LEU A 86 9.45 1.74 19.69
C LEU A 86 10.43 0.58 19.61
N ARG A 87 11.40 0.61 18.69
CA ARG A 87 12.33 -0.52 18.48
C ARG A 87 13.08 -0.90 19.75
N GLY A 88 13.46 0.08 20.58
CA GLY A 88 14.14 -0.20 21.86
C GLY A 88 13.27 -0.92 22.89
N PHE A 89 11.95 -0.82 22.78
CA PHE A 89 10.99 -1.42 23.70
C PHE A 89 10.50 -2.79 23.21
N LEU A 90 10.22 -2.90 21.91
CA LEU A 90 9.47 -4.04 21.35
C LEU A 90 10.33 -4.99 20.53
N LEU A 91 11.36 -4.51 19.81
CA LEU A 91 12.06 -5.33 18.83
C LEU A 91 13.02 -6.31 19.52
N GLY A 92 12.89 -7.60 19.21
CA GLY A 92 13.69 -8.68 19.78
C GLY A 92 13.13 -9.26 21.08
N THR A 93 12.16 -8.60 21.71
CA THR A 93 11.52 -9.04 22.97
C THR A 93 10.04 -9.37 22.76
N HIS A 94 9.27 -8.42 22.22
CA HIS A 94 7.81 -8.53 22.06
C HIS A 94 7.40 -8.63 20.58
N MET A 95 8.32 -8.37 19.64
CA MET A 95 8.14 -8.62 18.20
C MET A 95 9.47 -8.94 17.49
N THR A 96 9.42 -9.78 16.47
CA THR A 96 10.60 -10.16 15.68
C THR A 96 10.89 -9.21 14.51
N ARG A 97 9.85 -8.59 13.95
CA ARG A 97 9.96 -7.62 12.86
C ARG A 97 9.00 -6.47 13.11
N MET A 98 9.48 -5.26 12.83
CA MET A 98 8.71 -4.04 12.90
C MET A 98 8.77 -3.37 11.53
N ASN A 99 7.62 -3.14 10.92
CA ASN A 99 7.55 -2.28 9.75
C ASN A 99 7.45 -0.83 10.21
N VAL A 100 8.32 0.03 9.69
CA VAL A 100 8.34 1.47 10.04
C VAL A 100 7.49 2.27 9.05
N TYR A 101 7.48 1.84 7.79
CA TYR A 101 6.84 2.55 6.69
C TYR A 101 5.49 1.94 6.36
N ASP A 102 4.49 2.76 6.14
CA ASP A 102 3.19 2.28 5.71
C ASP A 102 3.18 1.86 4.22
N PRO A 103 2.12 1.19 3.74
CA PRO A 103 2.05 0.67 2.37
C PRO A 103 1.95 1.72 1.26
N TRP A 104 1.81 3.02 1.59
CA TRP A 104 1.74 4.10 0.61
C TRP A 104 3.11 4.69 0.26
N GLY A 105 4.18 4.36 0.99
CA GLY A 105 5.54 4.61 0.54
C GLY A 105 6.60 4.61 1.64
N LYS A 106 7.87 4.64 1.23
CA LYS A 106 9.03 4.67 2.13
C LYS A 106 9.60 6.09 2.26
N THR A 107 8.77 7.03 2.66
CA THR A 107 9.18 8.42 2.94
C THR A 107 8.84 8.73 4.40
N ALA A 108 9.48 9.74 4.99
CA ALA A 108 9.21 10.15 6.38
C ALA A 108 7.76 10.61 6.61
N THR A 109 7.03 10.93 5.54
CA THR A 109 5.60 11.28 5.57
C THR A 109 4.67 10.06 5.60
N ASN A 110 5.21 8.87 5.32
CA ASN A 110 4.48 7.61 5.14
C ASN A 110 5.00 6.59 6.16
N GLU A 111 5.20 7.04 7.39
CA GLU A 111 5.60 6.19 8.52
C GLU A 111 4.38 5.89 9.39
N TYR A 112 4.44 4.81 10.16
CA TYR A 112 3.51 4.63 11.27
C TYR A 112 3.94 5.51 12.44
N HIS A 113 2.96 6.00 13.17
CA HIS A 113 3.14 6.84 14.33
C HIS A 113 2.46 6.23 15.56
N TRP A 114 2.95 6.64 16.73
CA TRP A 114 2.40 6.22 17.99
C TRP A 114 2.51 7.32 19.05
N LYS A 115 1.63 7.26 20.05
CA LYS A 115 1.73 8.02 21.29
C LYS A 115 1.21 7.19 22.44
N SER A 116 1.79 7.35 23.62
CA SER A 116 1.42 6.61 24.83
C SER A 116 1.79 7.36 26.09
N ASP A 117 0.88 7.39 27.06
CA ASP A 117 1.13 7.90 28.41
C ASP A 117 1.64 6.80 29.37
N GLY A 118 1.52 5.53 28.99
CA GLY A 118 1.88 4.36 29.78
C GLY A 118 0.66 3.54 30.23
N ASP A 119 -0.52 4.15 30.27
CA ASP A 119 -1.80 3.49 30.59
C ASP A 119 -2.65 3.26 29.33
N THR A 120 -2.56 4.19 28.39
CA THR A 120 -3.20 4.16 27.08
C THR A 120 -2.18 4.39 25.98
N TYR A 121 -2.45 3.83 24.82
CA TYR A 121 -1.65 4.05 23.63
C TYR A 121 -2.53 4.16 22.40
N VAL A 122 -1.93 4.73 21.37
CA VAL A 122 -2.55 4.89 20.06
C VAL A 122 -1.49 4.67 19.00
N ILE A 123 -1.80 3.90 17.97
CA ILE A 123 -0.93 3.66 16.80
C ILE A 123 -1.73 3.89 15.52
N TRP A 124 -1.13 4.55 14.53
CA TRP A 124 -1.79 4.86 13.26
C TRP A 124 -0.82 4.94 12.09
N SER A 125 -1.35 4.87 10.87
CA SER A 125 -0.61 5.11 9.61
C SER A 125 -0.64 6.58 9.20
N GLY A 126 0.47 7.10 8.67
CA GLY A 126 0.57 8.46 8.13
C GLY A 126 -0.10 8.68 6.76
N ALA A 127 -0.48 7.62 6.05
CA ALA A 127 -1.03 7.71 4.70
C ALA A 127 -2.42 8.36 4.61
N GLY A 128 -2.62 9.14 3.53
CA GLY A 128 -3.94 9.61 3.09
C GLY A 128 -4.39 10.98 3.62
N GLY A 129 -3.56 11.71 4.37
CA GLY A 129 -3.99 12.94 5.04
C GLY A 129 -4.68 12.71 6.37
N SER A 130 -4.73 11.45 6.83
CA SER A 130 -5.18 11.03 8.15
C SER A 130 -4.21 11.58 9.19
N ARG A 131 -4.50 12.79 9.71
CA ARG A 131 -3.71 13.50 10.71
C ARG A 131 -3.83 12.84 12.08
N GLY A 132 -3.42 11.58 12.23
CA GLY A 132 -3.45 10.87 13.49
C GLY A 132 -4.80 10.90 14.23
N PRO A 133 -4.82 10.56 15.52
CA PRO A 133 -6.00 10.66 16.40
C PRO A 133 -6.66 12.04 16.40
N ASP A 134 -5.89 13.10 16.18
CA ASP A 134 -6.30 14.49 16.39
C ASP A 134 -6.71 15.20 15.07
N GLY A 135 -6.85 14.43 13.99
CA GLY A 135 -7.09 14.89 12.62
C GLY A 135 -8.54 14.75 12.15
N PRO A 136 -8.96 15.52 11.13
CA PRO A 136 -10.35 15.54 10.66
C PRO A 136 -10.84 14.25 9.99
N ASP A 137 -9.95 13.31 9.64
CA ASP A 137 -10.31 12.04 9.00
C ASP A 137 -9.45 10.89 9.58
N THR A 138 -9.90 10.26 10.67
CA THR A 138 -9.11 9.23 11.37
C THR A 138 -9.26 7.81 10.80
N GLY A 139 -10.22 7.59 9.89
CA GLY A 139 -10.35 6.37 9.09
C GLY A 139 -10.31 5.04 9.86
N ASP A 140 -9.99 3.97 9.14
CA ASP A 140 -9.91 2.57 9.56
C ASP A 140 -8.47 2.08 9.82
N LEU A 141 -7.51 3.01 9.90
CA LEU A 141 -6.05 2.76 10.00
C LEU A 141 -5.47 3.29 11.31
N TYR A 142 -6.25 3.10 12.36
CA TYR A 142 -6.05 3.65 13.69
C TYR A 142 -6.38 2.56 14.71
N VAL A 143 -5.48 2.34 15.67
CA VAL A 143 -5.66 1.35 16.74
C VAL A 143 -5.43 2.05 18.08
N PRO A 144 -6.51 2.39 18.82
CA PRO A 144 -6.41 2.75 20.22
C PRO A 144 -6.25 1.50 21.08
N GLY A 145 -5.72 1.66 22.29
CA GLY A 145 -5.69 0.61 23.29
C GLY A 145 -5.33 1.12 24.68
N GLY A 146 -5.59 0.29 25.68
CA GLY A 146 -5.22 0.54 27.07
C GLY A 146 -6.35 0.40 28.07
N LEU A 147 -6.17 0.97 29.26
CA LEU A 147 -7.05 0.78 30.43
C LEU A 147 -8.44 1.48 30.33
N GLY A 148 -8.78 2.07 29.18
CA GLY A 148 -10.00 2.85 28.97
C GLY A 148 -10.98 2.28 27.93
N GLU A 149 -10.73 1.08 27.38
CA GLU A 149 -11.59 0.41 26.39
C GLU A 149 -12.26 -0.86 26.94
#